data_AF-A0AAE1HAZ5-F1
#
_entry.id   AF-A0AAE1HAZ5-F1
#
_cell.length_a   1.000
_cell.length_b   1.000
_cell.length_c   1.000
_cell.angle_alpha   90.00
_cell.angle_beta   90.00
_cell.angle_gamma   90.00
#
_symmetry.space_group_name_H-M   'P 1'
#
loop_
_entity.id
_entity.type
_entity.pdbx_description
1 polymer ?
#
loop_
_entity_poly.entity_id
_entity_poly.type
_entity_poly.pdbx_seq_one_letter_code
_entity_poly.pdbx_strand_id
1 'polypeptide(L)'
;MKTRKMYENGEDLSWEVIVKLYDHTMLDKFKTNKLTKAHFKLTAFSCMKVLPASQTMSRSVSTEISDLVEKNSVRQGHDTLELCQFITHVNGAFDCFNSSGDAQGKRNKLNSLLASYRSVDDPRFNYLLKDMLGLFRDWEADVKKEKKRKLYKGCQRENVYQQTVL
;
A
#
# COMPACT_ATOMS: atom_id res chain seq x y z
N MET A 1 -4.63 -19.17 7.28
CA MET A 1 -4.22 -17.85 7.81
C MET A 1 -5.31 -16.86 7.46
N LYS A 2 -6.02 -16.27 8.44
CA LYS A 2 -7.04 -15.23 8.16
C LYS A 2 -6.30 -13.99 7.66
N THR A 3 -6.27 -13.78 6.35
CA THR A 3 -5.72 -12.56 5.76
C THR A 3 -6.66 -11.40 6.10
N ARG A 4 -6.15 -10.41 6.84
CA ARG A 4 -6.83 -9.14 6.99
C ARG A 4 -6.77 -8.46 5.63
N LYS A 5 -7.91 -8.44 4.93
CA LYS A 5 -8.07 -7.74 3.66
C LYS A 5 -8.03 -6.24 3.90
N MET A 6 -7.26 -5.54 3.08
CA MET A 6 -7.19 -4.09 3.09
C MET A 6 -8.09 -3.60 1.97
N TYR A 7 -9.00 -2.67 2.27
CA TYR A 7 -9.96 -2.17 1.29
C TYR A 7 -9.72 -0.70 1.04
N GLU A 8 -9.77 -0.26 -0.21
CA GLU A 8 -9.72 1.15 -0.60
C GLU A 8 -10.71 1.37 -1.74
N ASN A 9 -11.56 2.39 -1.66
CA ASN A 9 -12.66 2.66 -2.59
C ASN A 9 -13.64 1.49 -2.81
N GLY A 10 -13.74 0.59 -1.82
CA GLY A 10 -14.59 -0.60 -1.90
C GLY A 10 -13.95 -1.82 -2.60
N GLU A 11 -12.74 -1.67 -3.14
CA GLU A 11 -11.95 -2.75 -3.74
C GLU A 11 -10.98 -3.36 -2.72
N ASP A 12 -10.63 -4.64 -2.91
CA ASP A 12 -9.65 -5.34 -2.07
C ASP A 12 -8.24 -5.07 -2.61
N LEU A 13 -7.42 -4.34 -1.85
CA LEU A 13 -6.01 -4.14 -2.13
C LEU A 13 -5.28 -5.48 -1.96
N SER A 14 -5.28 -6.27 -3.03
CA SER A 14 -4.86 -7.65 -2.97
C SER A 14 -3.34 -7.76 -2.94
N TRP A 15 -2.83 -8.41 -1.89
CA TRP A 15 -1.43 -8.82 -1.77
C TRP A 15 -0.99 -9.74 -2.92
N GLU A 16 -1.94 -10.34 -3.65
CA GLU A 16 -1.68 -11.20 -4.80
C GLU A 16 -0.96 -10.45 -5.92
N VAL A 17 -1.21 -9.15 -6.11
CA VAL A 17 -0.50 -8.34 -7.12
C VAL A 17 1.00 -8.27 -6.79
N ILE A 18 1.34 -8.09 -5.51
CA ILE A 18 2.73 -8.05 -5.05
C ILE A 18 3.40 -9.43 -5.16
N VAL A 19 2.65 -10.51 -4.93
CA VAL A 19 3.14 -11.88 -5.16
C VAL A 19 3.41 -12.12 -6.64
N LYS A 20 2.50 -11.72 -7.54
CA LYS A 20 2.69 -11.82 -9.00
C LYS A 20 3.90 -11.01 -9.47
N LEU A 21 4.08 -9.80 -8.93
CA LEU A 21 5.28 -9.01 -9.18
C LEU A 21 6.54 -9.78 -8.75
N TYR A 22 6.54 -10.36 -7.56
CA TYR A 22 7.66 -11.15 -7.09
C TYR A 22 7.98 -12.34 -8.01
N ASP A 23 6.96 -13.09 -8.45
CA ASP A 23 7.15 -14.20 -9.38
C ASP A 23 7.72 -13.74 -10.73
N HIS A 24 7.22 -12.61 -11.26
CA HIS A 24 7.73 -12.02 -12.49
C HIS A 24 9.18 -11.56 -12.35
N THR A 25 9.53 -10.94 -11.22
CA THR A 25 10.89 -10.46 -10.94
C THR A 25 11.88 -11.57 -10.57
N MET A 26 11.41 -12.80 -10.33
CA MET A 26 12.30 -13.96 -10.24
C MET A 26 12.74 -14.46 -11.62
N LEU A 27 11.94 -14.17 -12.65
CA LEU A 27 12.25 -14.53 -14.03
C LEU A 27 13.14 -13.47 -14.73
N ASP A 28 13.05 -12.20 -14.29
CA ASP A 28 13.84 -11.10 -14.82
C ASP A 28 15.13 -10.87 -14.00
N LYS A 29 16.27 -10.85 -14.70
CA LYS A 29 17.59 -10.59 -14.09
C LYS A 29 17.90 -9.10 -13.90
N PHE A 30 17.12 -8.20 -14.50
CA PHE A 30 17.31 -6.75 -14.46
C PHE A 30 16.25 -6.02 -13.61
N LYS A 31 15.83 -6.62 -12.50
CA LYS A 31 14.84 -6.01 -11.61
C LYS A 31 15.38 -4.79 -10.85
N THR A 32 14.52 -3.80 -10.65
CA THR A 32 14.82 -2.63 -9.81
C THR A 32 14.27 -2.78 -8.39
N ASN A 33 13.23 -3.59 -8.19
CA ASN A 33 12.68 -3.88 -6.88
C ASN A 33 13.60 -4.81 -6.05
N LYS A 34 13.51 -4.67 -4.72
CA LYS A 34 14.31 -5.44 -3.76
C LYS A 34 13.55 -6.62 -3.15
N LEU A 35 12.47 -7.07 -3.79
CA LEU A 35 11.61 -8.13 -3.27
C LEU A 35 12.35 -9.48 -3.27
N THR A 36 12.23 -10.17 -2.15
CA THR A 36 12.82 -11.48 -1.85
C THR A 36 11.82 -12.32 -1.06
N LYS A 37 12.06 -13.63 -0.94
CA LYS A 37 11.22 -14.53 -0.12
C LYS A 37 10.98 -14.02 1.31
N ALA A 38 11.91 -13.26 1.88
CA ALA A 38 11.79 -12.69 3.23
C ALA A 38 10.64 -11.68 3.39
N HIS A 39 10.14 -11.12 2.28
CA HIS A 39 9.01 -10.19 2.27
C HIS A 39 7.65 -10.91 2.37
N PHE A 40 7.61 -12.19 2.00
CA PHE A 40 6.40 -13.01 1.95
C PHE A 40 6.35 -14.01 3.09
N LYS A 41 7.49 -14.63 3.42
CA LYS A 41 7.62 -15.58 4.53
C LYS A 41 8.04 -14.84 5.79
N LEU A 42 7.07 -14.17 6.40
CA LEU A 42 7.28 -13.47 7.67
C LEU A 42 7.46 -14.47 8.82
N THR A 43 8.70 -14.60 9.31
CA THR A 43 9.02 -15.21 10.60
C THR A 43 8.82 -14.20 11.73
N ALA A 44 8.66 -14.68 12.97
CA ALA A 44 8.54 -13.81 14.16
C ALA A 44 9.65 -12.74 14.24
N PHE A 45 10.87 -13.11 13.87
CA PHE A 45 12.00 -12.18 13.83
C PHE A 45 11.90 -11.17 12.68
N SER A 46 11.44 -11.59 11.50
CA SER A 46 11.30 -10.68 10.35
C SER A 46 10.15 -9.68 10.50
N CYS A 47 9.10 -10.01 11.27
CA CYS A 47 8.00 -9.08 11.57
C CYS A 47 8.47 -7.82 12.30
N MET A 48 9.58 -7.89 13.02
CA MET A 48 10.16 -6.73 13.72
C MET A 48 11.05 -5.87 12.82
N LYS A 49 11.40 -6.34 11.62
CA LYS A 49 12.28 -5.61 10.71
C LYS A 49 11.47 -4.61 9.89
N VAL A 50 11.84 -3.34 9.99
CA VAL A 50 11.25 -2.27 9.15
C VAL A 50 11.69 -2.40 7.69
N LEU A 51 12.90 -2.91 7.45
CA LEU A 51 13.49 -2.96 6.12
C LEU A 51 12.61 -3.71 5.09
N PRO A 52 12.15 -4.96 5.34
CA PRO A 52 11.24 -5.63 4.40
C PRO A 52 9.95 -4.85 4.14
N ALA A 53 9.35 -4.27 5.17
CA ALA A 53 8.13 -3.48 5.00
C ALA A 53 8.36 -2.24 4.13
N SER A 54 9.45 -1.50 4.38
CA SER A 54 9.83 -0.32 3.58
C SER A 54 10.16 -0.65 2.13
N GLN A 55 10.75 -1.83 1.87
CA GLN A 55 11.07 -2.29 0.51
C GLN A 55 9.83 -2.70 -0.26
N THR A 56 8.85 -3.35 0.40
CA THR A 56 7.57 -3.67 -0.23
C THR A 56 6.77 -2.42 -0.56
N MET A 57 6.78 -1.42 0.30
CA MET A 57 6.06 -0.15 0.10
C MET A 57 6.93 0.90 -0.60
N SER A 58 7.82 0.49 -1.49
CA SER A 58 8.75 1.41 -2.16
C SER A 58 8.20 1.93 -3.49
N ARG A 59 8.65 3.12 -3.90
CA ARG A 59 8.32 3.68 -5.22
C ARG A 59 8.63 2.74 -6.38
N SER A 60 9.75 2.02 -6.32
CA SER A 60 10.12 1.02 -7.34
C SER A 60 9.09 -0.10 -7.48
N VAL A 61 8.46 -0.54 -6.38
CA VAL A 61 7.41 -1.56 -6.44
C VAL A 61 6.17 -1.00 -7.15
N SER A 62 5.74 0.22 -6.84
CA SER A 62 4.61 0.85 -7.54
C SER A 62 4.89 1.05 -9.04
N THR A 63 6.10 1.47 -9.41
CA THR A 63 6.49 1.61 -10.82
C THR A 63 6.45 0.27 -11.53
N GLU A 64 7.05 -0.78 -10.98
CA GLU A 64 7.05 -2.08 -11.65
C GLU A 64 5.66 -2.73 -11.72
N ILE A 65 4.78 -2.52 -10.74
CA ILE A 65 3.37 -2.95 -10.86
C ILE A 65 2.71 -2.22 -12.04
N SER A 66 2.95 -0.91 -12.18
CA SER A 66 2.42 -0.13 -13.31
C SER A 66 2.94 -0.65 -14.65
N ASP A 67 4.24 -0.96 -14.75
CA ASP A 67 4.83 -1.57 -15.95
C ASP A 67 4.23 -2.94 -16.28
N LEU A 68 3.92 -3.77 -15.27
CA LEU A 68 3.27 -5.07 -15.48
C LEU A 68 1.83 -4.94 -15.97
N VAL A 69 1.14 -3.89 -15.54
CA VAL A 69 -0.19 -3.53 -16.04
C VAL A 69 -0.11 -3.12 -17.51
N GLU A 70 0.83 -2.23 -17.86
CA GLU A 70 1.03 -1.80 -19.26
C GLU A 70 1.40 -2.97 -20.18
N LYS A 71 2.18 -3.93 -19.69
CA LYS A 71 2.57 -5.14 -20.42
C LYS A 71 1.49 -6.23 -20.44
N ASN A 72 0.28 -5.96 -19.95
CA ASN A 72 -0.82 -6.94 -19.81
C ASN A 72 -0.44 -8.23 -19.04
N SER A 73 0.61 -8.17 -18.22
CA SER A 73 1.08 -9.30 -17.40
C SER A 73 0.31 -9.41 -16.08
N VAL A 74 -0.23 -8.28 -15.61
CA VAL A 74 -1.23 -8.20 -14.54
C VAL A 74 -2.47 -7.54 -15.13
N ARG A 75 -3.65 -8.07 -14.82
CA ARG A 75 -4.91 -7.47 -15.26
C ARG A 75 -4.99 -6.05 -14.72
N GLN A 76 -5.21 -5.08 -15.58
CA GLN A 76 -5.59 -3.73 -15.17
C GLN A 76 -6.96 -3.80 -14.49
N GLY A 77 -6.96 -3.95 -13.18
CA GLY A 77 -8.12 -3.78 -12.33
C GLY A 77 -8.03 -2.45 -11.59
N HIS A 78 -9.18 -1.95 -11.15
CA HIS A 78 -9.27 -0.80 -10.25
C HIS A 78 -8.35 -1.05 -9.05
N ASP A 79 -8.49 -2.22 -8.40
CA ASP A 79 -7.67 -2.72 -7.28
C ASP A 79 -6.15 -2.53 -7.42
N THR A 80 -5.63 -2.68 -8.64
CA THR A 80 -4.20 -2.59 -8.93
C THR A 80 -3.72 -1.14 -9.00
N LEU A 81 -4.57 -0.23 -9.50
CA LEU A 81 -4.28 1.20 -9.55
C LEU A 81 -4.34 1.81 -8.15
N GLU A 82 -5.35 1.47 -7.35
CA GLU A 82 -5.40 1.92 -5.95
C GLU A 82 -4.19 1.39 -5.17
N LEU A 83 -3.78 0.13 -5.38
CA LEU A 83 -2.58 -0.40 -4.74
C LEU A 83 -1.32 0.42 -5.08
N CYS A 84 -1.13 0.80 -6.34
CA CYS A 84 -0.03 1.65 -6.76
C CYS A 84 -0.08 3.04 -6.10
N GLN A 85 -1.27 3.65 -6.06
CA GLN A 85 -1.48 4.94 -5.39
C GLN A 85 -1.17 4.84 -3.90
N PHE A 86 -1.72 3.84 -3.23
CA PHE A 86 -1.48 3.55 -1.82
C PHE A 86 0.03 3.42 -1.52
N ILE A 87 0.74 2.57 -2.28
CA ILE A 87 2.19 2.38 -2.12
C ILE A 87 2.93 3.71 -2.32
N THR A 88 2.54 4.50 -3.32
CA THR A 88 3.17 5.80 -3.61
C THR A 88 2.96 6.79 -2.46
N HIS A 89 1.75 6.87 -1.91
CA HIS A 89 1.43 7.76 -0.79
C HIS A 89 2.16 7.35 0.50
N VAL A 90 2.18 6.05 0.80
CA VAL A 90 2.91 5.53 1.97
C VAL A 90 4.42 5.73 1.83
N ASN A 91 5.00 5.47 0.65
CA ASN A 91 6.41 5.72 0.39
C ASN A 91 6.75 7.20 0.63
N GLY A 92 5.99 8.12 0.03
CA GLY A 92 6.26 9.54 0.15
C GLY A 92 6.12 10.05 1.58
N ALA A 93 5.15 9.54 2.34
CA ALA A 93 5.00 9.86 3.76
C ALA A 93 6.17 9.31 4.59
N PHE A 94 6.62 8.08 4.32
CA PHE A 94 7.78 7.49 4.97
C PHE A 94 9.05 8.30 4.68
N ASP A 95 9.25 8.73 3.43
CA ASP A 95 10.37 9.61 3.05
C ASP A 95 10.31 10.97 3.77
N CYS A 96 9.12 11.55 3.91
CA CYS A 96 8.92 12.79 4.65
C CYS A 96 9.28 12.66 6.14
N PHE A 97 8.90 11.55 6.79
CA PHE A 97 9.20 11.32 8.21
C PHE A 97 10.65 10.88 8.44
N ASN A 98 11.25 10.22 7.45
CA ASN A 98 12.62 9.73 7.51
C ASN A 98 13.62 10.67 6.80
N SER A 99 13.26 11.94 6.65
CA SER A 99 14.16 12.95 6.10
C SER A 99 15.39 13.07 7.00
N SER A 100 16.58 12.79 6.47
CA SER A 100 17.83 12.94 7.23
C SER A 100 18.44 14.32 7.02
N GLY A 101 19.50 14.61 7.77
CA GLY A 101 20.26 15.87 7.63
C GLY A 101 20.77 16.14 6.22
N ASP A 102 21.20 17.37 5.98
CA ASP A 102 21.59 17.97 4.70
C ASP A 102 22.41 17.09 3.73
N ALA A 103 23.22 16.18 4.25
CA ALA A 103 24.02 15.26 3.45
C ALA A 103 23.18 14.27 2.61
N GLN A 104 22.05 13.77 3.13
CA GLN A 104 21.18 12.85 2.39
C GLN A 104 20.41 13.56 1.29
N GLY A 105 19.83 14.73 1.58
CA GLY A 105 19.13 15.54 0.56
C GLY A 105 20.07 15.97 -0.58
N LYS A 106 21.35 16.24 -0.27
CA LYS A 106 22.37 16.56 -1.29
C LYS A 106 22.78 15.34 -2.14
N ARG A 107 22.75 14.12 -1.58
CA ARG A 107 23.01 12.87 -2.32
C ARG A 107 21.82 12.45 -3.18
N ASN A 108 20.60 12.58 -2.68
CA ASN A 108 19.38 12.17 -3.36
C ASN A 108 18.62 13.37 -3.95
N LYS A 109 19.25 14.09 -4.88
CA LYS A 109 18.65 15.26 -5.56
C LYS A 109 17.32 14.96 -6.28
N LEU A 110 17.06 13.68 -6.58
CA LEU A 110 15.88 13.20 -7.29
C LEU A 110 14.64 13.07 -6.38
N ASN A 111 14.81 13.02 -5.06
CA ASN A 111 13.70 12.89 -4.11
C ASN A 111 13.68 14.05 -3.11
N SER A 112 12.89 15.07 -3.44
CA SER A 112 12.72 16.27 -2.60
C SER A 112 12.08 15.97 -1.23
N LEU A 113 11.37 14.84 -1.09
CA LEU A 113 10.71 14.47 0.17
C LEU A 113 11.71 14.10 1.28
N LEU A 114 12.90 13.61 0.90
CA LEU A 114 13.98 13.23 1.82
C LEU A 114 14.83 14.41 2.32
N ALA A 115 14.63 15.61 1.77
CA ALA A 115 15.40 16.78 2.17
C ALA A 115 15.08 17.19 3.62
N SER A 116 16.01 17.82 4.33
CA SER A 116 15.73 18.32 5.68
C SER A 116 14.65 19.42 5.65
N TYR A 117 13.78 19.47 6.67
CA TYR A 117 12.83 20.58 6.84
C TYR A 117 13.58 21.88 7.13
N ARG A 118 13.36 22.90 6.30
CA ARG A 118 14.05 24.20 6.40
C ARG A 118 13.12 25.39 6.57
N SER A 119 11.84 25.19 6.30
CA SER A 119 10.83 26.25 6.34
C SER A 119 9.61 25.78 7.11
N VAL A 120 8.94 26.73 7.77
CA VAL A 120 7.61 26.51 8.35
C VAL A 120 6.57 26.30 7.24
N ASP A 121 6.78 26.92 6.08
CA ASP A 121 5.91 26.82 4.90
C ASP A 121 6.39 25.74 3.91
N ASP A 122 6.93 24.62 4.42
CA ASP A 122 7.43 23.56 3.56
C ASP A 122 6.29 22.91 2.75
N PRO A 123 6.39 22.82 1.41
CA PRO A 123 5.32 22.26 0.57
C PRO A 123 5.00 20.80 0.90
N ARG A 124 5.91 20.07 1.55
CA ARG A 124 5.66 18.69 2.00
C ARG A 124 4.59 18.61 3.08
N PHE A 125 4.37 19.68 3.85
CA PHE A 125 3.24 19.71 4.79
C PHE A 125 1.90 19.65 4.06
N ASN A 126 1.79 20.26 2.86
CA ASN A 126 0.58 20.11 2.05
C ASN A 126 0.39 18.66 1.60
N TYR A 127 1.47 17.99 1.16
CA TYR A 127 1.42 16.57 0.78
C TYR A 127 0.96 15.68 1.95
N LEU A 128 1.52 15.89 3.15
CA LEU A 128 1.14 15.13 4.33
C LEU A 128 -0.33 15.40 4.73
N LEU A 129 -0.75 16.65 4.74
CA LEU A 129 -2.08 17.05 5.22
C LEU A 129 -3.22 16.79 4.22
N LYS A 130 -2.95 16.94 2.92
CA LYS A 130 -3.97 16.80 1.88
C LYS A 130 -3.97 15.39 1.31
N ASP A 131 -2.82 14.90 0.86
CA ASP A 131 -2.76 13.64 0.12
C ASP A 131 -2.79 12.46 1.08
N MET A 132 -1.85 12.40 2.03
CA MET A 132 -1.72 11.25 2.93
C MET A 132 -2.86 11.17 3.95
N LEU A 133 -3.16 12.27 4.66
CA LEU A 133 -4.31 12.28 5.58
C LEU A 133 -5.65 12.20 4.83
N GLY A 134 -5.72 12.67 3.58
CA GLY A 134 -6.89 12.47 2.71
C GLY A 134 -7.14 10.98 2.50
N LEU A 135 -6.13 10.28 2.00
CA LEU A 135 -6.15 8.84 1.80
C LEU A 135 -6.55 8.08 3.07
N PHE A 136 -6.01 8.43 4.24
CA PHE A 136 -6.41 7.77 5.49
C PHE A 136 -7.85 8.07 5.93
N ARG A 137 -8.36 9.27 5.70
CA ARG A 137 -9.77 9.59 6.00
C ARG A 137 -10.71 8.79 5.11
N ASP A 138 -10.41 8.74 3.82
CA ASP A 138 -11.21 8.04 2.83
C ASP A 138 -11.19 6.52 3.13
N TRP A 139 -10.00 6.00 3.40
CA TRP A 139 -9.80 4.63 3.84
C TRP A 139 -10.59 4.28 5.11
N GLU A 140 -10.55 5.15 6.12
CA GLU A 140 -11.29 4.94 7.37
C GLU A 140 -12.81 4.92 7.13
N ALA A 141 -13.31 5.81 6.26
CA ALA A 141 -14.71 5.86 5.87
C ALA A 141 -15.16 4.57 5.17
N ASP A 142 -14.34 4.03 4.27
CA ASP A 142 -14.60 2.77 3.58
C ASP A 142 -14.61 1.58 4.52
N VAL A 143 -13.66 1.51 5.45
CA VAL A 143 -13.64 0.45 6.47
C VAL A 143 -14.90 0.51 7.34
N LYS A 144 -15.36 1.72 7.70
CA LYS A 144 -16.62 1.91 8.45
C LYS A 144 -17.84 1.46 7.62
N LYS A 145 -17.88 1.80 6.33
CA LYS A 145 -18.94 1.39 5.40
C LYS A 145 -18.99 -0.13 5.24
N GLU A 146 -17.84 -0.77 5.12
CA GLU A 146 -17.76 -2.23 4.98
C GLU A 146 -18.17 -2.96 6.25
N LYS A 147 -17.78 -2.46 7.43
CA LYS A 147 -18.26 -2.99 8.71
C LYS A 147 -19.79 -2.91 8.80
N LYS A 148 -20.38 -1.76 8.45
CA LYS A 148 -21.84 -1.60 8.37
C LYS A 148 -22.46 -2.61 7.40
N ARG A 149 -21.91 -2.77 6.19
CA ARG A 149 -22.39 -3.75 5.19
C ARG A 149 -22.38 -5.18 5.72
N LYS A 150 -21.31 -5.58 6.44
CA LYS A 150 -21.21 -6.91 7.06
C LYS A 150 -22.23 -7.10 8.20
N LEU A 151 -22.47 -6.08 9.01
CA LEU A 151 -23.52 -6.08 10.03
C LEU A 151 -24.91 -6.28 9.40
N TYR A 152 -25.24 -5.52 8.35
CA TYR A 152 -26.52 -5.70 7.64
C TYR A 152 -26.67 -7.09 7.00
N LYS A 153 -25.61 -7.62 6.37
CA LYS A 153 -25.62 -8.98 5.80
C LYS A 153 -25.72 -10.09 6.87
N GLY A 154 -25.23 -9.85 8.08
CA GLY A 154 -25.40 -10.77 9.22
C GLY A 154 -26.84 -10.76 9.73
N CYS A 155 -27.40 -9.57 9.93
CA CYS A 155 -28.78 -9.37 10.38
C CYS A 155 -29.82 -9.96 9.38
N GLN A 156 -29.58 -9.86 8.08
CA GLN A 156 -30.46 -10.50 7.09
C GLN A 156 -30.37 -12.03 7.09
N ARG A 157 -29.21 -12.63 7.37
CA ARG A 157 -29.11 -14.09 7.51
C ARG A 157 -29.87 -14.58 8.73
N GLU A 158 -29.75 -13.90 9.88
CA GLU A 158 -30.48 -14.26 11.10
C GLU A 158 -32.01 -14.16 10.90
N ASN A 159 -32.49 -13.13 10.21
CA ASN A 159 -33.92 -13.00 9.88
C ASN A 159 -34.42 -14.10 8.93
N VAL A 160 -33.62 -14.52 7.95
CA VAL A 160 -33.97 -15.64 7.06
C VAL A 160 -34.05 -16.95 7.85
N TYR A 161 -33.10 -17.21 8.75
CA TYR A 161 -33.14 -18.40 9.62
C TYR A 161 -34.35 -18.41 10.57
N GLN A 162 -34.83 -17.25 11.04
CA GLN A 162 -36.04 -17.20 11.87
C GLN A 162 -37.34 -17.42 11.06
N GLN A 163 -37.33 -17.18 9.75
CA GLN A 163 -38.49 -17.42 8.88
C GLN A 163 -38.55 -18.84 8.29
N THR A 164 -37.45 -19.59 8.26
CA THR A 164 -37.43 -20.97 7.71
C THR A 164 -37.65 -22.07 8.77
N VAL A 165 -37.80 -21.71 10.05
CA VAL A 165 -37.94 -22.65 11.18
C VAL A 165 -39.36 -22.61 11.79
N LEU A 166 -40.32 -22.02 11.08
CA LEU A 166 -41.77 -22.08 11.37
C LEU A 166 -42.48 -22.81 10.22
#